data_AF-D0R296-F1
#
_entry.id   AF-D0R296-F1
#
_cell.length_a   1.000
_cell.length_b   1.000
_cell.length_c   1.000
_cell.angle_alpha   90.00
_cell.angle_beta   90.00
_cell.angle_gamma   90.00
#
_symmetry.space_group_name_H-M   'P 1'
#
loop_
_entity.id
_entity.type
_entity.pdbx_description
1 polymer ?
#
loop_
_entity_poly.entity_id
_entity_poly.type
_entity_poly.pdbx_seq_one_letter_code
_entity_poly.pdbx_strand_id
1 'polypeptide(L)'
;MLKPKILTEKNTNPDGLGPLTLAYLGDGVYEVYIRRHLVKGGIVKPQMLQRYATHYVSAKAQAALITKMQDLEMLDEDELAAFKRGRNAKSHTHAKNTSINTYKLSTGFEAMFGYLDLLGKKERIDELAKWCIDQVEQGGLDNYEFK
;
A
#
# COMPACT_ATOMS: atom_id res chain seq x y z
N MET A 1 -31.38 5.89 -5.68
CA MET A 1 -30.37 5.47 -6.67
C MET A 1 -29.55 6.69 -7.04
N LEU A 2 -28.23 6.69 -6.81
CA LEU A 2 -27.37 7.80 -7.26
C LEU A 2 -27.45 7.87 -8.79
N LYS A 3 -27.75 9.05 -9.35
CA LYS A 3 -27.67 9.25 -10.80
C LYS A 3 -26.22 8.99 -11.23
N PRO A 4 -25.96 8.28 -12.34
CA PRO A 4 -24.60 8.11 -12.84
C PRO A 4 -24.02 9.49 -13.11
N LYS A 5 -22.99 9.86 -12.34
CA LYS A 5 -22.19 11.05 -12.63
C LYS A 5 -21.20 10.63 -13.71
N ILE A 6 -21.22 11.29 -14.86
CA ILE A 6 -20.17 11.12 -15.86
C ILE A 6 -18.89 11.69 -15.23
N LEU A 7 -17.89 10.84 -15.03
CA LEU A 7 -16.58 11.23 -14.53
C LEU A 7 -15.65 11.44 -15.73
N THR A 8 -14.87 12.52 -15.72
CA THR A 8 -13.83 12.79 -16.71
C THR A 8 -12.50 12.83 -15.98
N GLU A 9 -11.58 11.96 -16.39
CA GLU A 9 -10.23 11.91 -15.85
C GLU A 9 -9.41 13.13 -16.31
N LYS A 10 -8.56 13.62 -15.43
CA LYS A 10 -7.66 14.75 -15.68
C LYS A 10 -6.32 14.46 -15.03
N ASN A 11 -5.26 14.98 -15.64
CA ASN A 11 -3.95 15.00 -14.99
C ASN A 11 -4.07 15.75 -13.66
N THR A 12 -3.71 15.06 -12.58
CA THR A 12 -3.89 15.54 -11.21
C THR A 12 -2.54 15.55 -10.52
N ASN A 13 -2.12 16.70 -10.00
CA ASN A 13 -0.90 16.77 -9.19
C ASN A 13 -1.19 16.14 -7.81
N PRO A 14 -0.49 15.05 -7.43
CA PRO A 14 -0.72 14.38 -6.15
C PRO A 14 -0.29 15.19 -4.92
N ASP A 15 0.52 16.25 -5.06
CA ASP A 15 0.88 17.13 -3.94
C ASP A 15 -0.33 17.85 -3.34
N GLY A 16 -1.33 18.15 -4.17
CA GLY A 16 -2.57 18.83 -3.76
C GLY A 16 -3.66 17.89 -3.23
N LEU A 17 -3.45 16.58 -3.23
CA LEU A 17 -4.47 15.62 -2.81
C LEU A 17 -4.43 15.30 -1.32
N GLY A 18 -5.60 14.98 -0.78
CA GLY A 18 -5.73 14.52 0.59
C GLY A 18 -5.04 13.16 0.78
N PRO A 19 -4.36 12.93 1.91
CA PRO A 19 -3.59 11.69 2.14
C PRO A 19 -4.46 10.43 2.11
N LEU A 20 -5.70 10.49 2.58
CA LEU A 20 -6.63 9.35 2.50
C LEU A 20 -7.10 9.07 1.07
N THR A 21 -7.09 10.06 0.18
CA THR A 21 -7.38 9.87 -1.25
C THR A 21 -6.22 9.13 -1.93
N LEU A 22 -4.98 9.50 -1.60
CA LEU A 22 -3.80 8.79 -2.07
C LEU A 22 -3.79 7.35 -1.55
N ALA A 23 -4.07 7.14 -0.25
CA ALA A 23 -4.14 5.81 0.33
C ALA A 23 -5.21 4.93 -0.34
N TYR A 24 -6.41 5.48 -0.58
CA TYR A 24 -7.47 4.78 -1.30
C TYR A 24 -7.02 4.29 -2.70
N LEU A 25 -6.31 5.12 -3.45
CA LEU A 25 -5.76 4.72 -4.75
C LEU A 25 -4.65 3.68 -4.60
N GLY A 26 -3.70 3.93 -3.69
CA GLY A 26 -2.51 3.12 -3.51
C GLY A 26 -2.76 1.70 -2.99
N ASP A 27 -3.81 1.50 -2.18
CA ASP A 27 -4.30 0.16 -1.83
C ASP A 27 -4.61 -0.64 -3.09
N GLY A 28 -5.37 -0.06 -4.02
CA GLY A 28 -5.68 -0.67 -5.32
C GLY A 28 -4.45 -0.90 -6.20
N VAL A 29 -3.51 0.05 -6.21
CA VAL A 29 -2.24 -0.07 -6.96
C VAL A 29 -1.46 -1.29 -6.47
N TYR A 30 -1.19 -1.39 -5.17
CA TYR A 30 -0.41 -2.47 -4.58
C TYR A 30 -1.14 -3.84 -4.68
N GLU A 31 -2.45 -3.86 -4.44
CA GLU A 31 -3.29 -5.07 -4.53
C GLU A 31 -3.17 -5.77 -5.89
N VAL A 32 -3.09 -5.01 -6.99
CA VAL A 32 -2.96 -5.58 -8.34
C VAL A 32 -1.64 -6.34 -8.50
N TYR A 33 -0.53 -5.87 -7.92
CA TYR A 33 0.75 -6.58 -7.97
C TYR A 33 0.67 -7.91 -7.23
N ILE A 34 0.09 -7.90 -6.02
CA ILE A 34 -0.05 -9.12 -5.21
C ILE A 34 -0.96 -10.11 -5.92
N ARG A 35 -2.15 -9.70 -6.37
CA ARG A 35 -3.06 -10.59 -7.11
C ARG A 35 -2.40 -11.17 -8.35
N ARG A 36 -1.67 -10.36 -9.11
CA ARG A 36 -0.94 -10.83 -10.29
C ARG A 36 0.15 -11.84 -9.92
N HIS A 37 0.91 -11.60 -8.85
CA HIS A 37 1.92 -12.51 -8.35
C HIS A 37 1.32 -13.88 -8.00
N LEU A 38 0.24 -13.89 -7.21
CA LEU A 38 -0.43 -15.13 -6.80
C LEU A 38 -0.98 -15.93 -7.99
N VAL A 39 -1.64 -15.25 -8.93
CA VAL A 39 -2.19 -15.90 -10.14
C VAL A 39 -1.06 -16.45 -11.01
N LYS A 40 0.01 -15.68 -11.24
CA LYS A 40 1.17 -16.13 -12.01
C LYS A 40 1.97 -17.23 -11.30
N GLY A 41 1.90 -17.28 -9.97
CA GLY A 41 2.43 -18.37 -9.13
C GLY A 41 1.57 -19.63 -9.10
N GLY A 42 0.45 -19.67 -9.83
CA GLY A 42 -0.41 -20.86 -9.96
C GLY A 42 -1.55 -20.96 -8.94
N ILE A 43 -1.76 -19.94 -8.11
CA ILE A 43 -2.91 -19.90 -7.19
C ILE A 43 -4.14 -19.41 -7.95
N VAL A 44 -5.07 -20.30 -8.25
CA VAL A 44 -6.23 -20.01 -9.11
C VAL A 44 -7.59 -20.18 -8.44
N LYS A 45 -7.64 -20.71 -7.21
CA LYS A 45 -8.89 -20.86 -6.45
C LYS A 45 -9.21 -19.56 -5.70
N PRO A 46 -10.38 -18.92 -5.90
CA PRO A 46 -10.72 -17.63 -5.27
C PRO A 46 -10.59 -17.59 -3.75
N GLN A 47 -11.00 -18.65 -3.05
CA GLN A 47 -10.88 -18.75 -1.60
C GLN A 47 -9.43 -18.77 -1.12
N MET A 48 -8.54 -19.37 -1.91
CA MET A 48 -7.10 -19.40 -1.61
C MET A 48 -6.47 -18.04 -1.95
N LEU A 49 -6.83 -17.43 -3.08
CA LEU A 49 -6.31 -16.12 -3.49
C LEU A 49 -6.48 -15.08 -2.37
N GLN A 50 -7.68 -14.97 -1.80
CA GLN A 50 -7.91 -14.03 -0.70
C GLN A 50 -7.03 -14.36 0.52
N ARG A 51 -6.99 -15.63 0.92
CA ARG A 51 -6.20 -16.07 2.07
C ARG A 51 -4.72 -15.76 1.87
N TYR A 52 -4.16 -16.07 0.71
CA TYR A 52 -2.76 -15.77 0.41
C TYR A 52 -2.50 -14.27 0.31
N ALA A 53 -3.37 -13.51 -0.35
CA ALA A 53 -3.21 -12.06 -0.48
C ALA A 53 -3.08 -11.37 0.88
N THR A 54 -3.83 -11.81 1.90
CA THR A 54 -3.77 -11.20 3.24
C THR A 54 -2.37 -11.24 3.89
N HIS A 55 -1.49 -12.17 3.49
CA HIS A 55 -0.10 -12.19 3.96
C HIS A 55 0.74 -11.02 3.44
N TYR A 56 0.35 -10.43 2.30
CA TYR A 56 1.07 -9.30 1.69
C TYR A 56 0.37 -7.97 1.95
N VAL A 57 -0.97 -7.96 1.99
CA VAL A 57 -1.78 -6.73 1.94
C VAL A 57 -2.43 -6.36 3.27
N SER A 58 -2.28 -7.19 4.31
CA SER A 58 -2.78 -6.80 5.63
C SER A 58 -2.06 -5.55 6.15
N ALA A 59 -2.75 -4.75 6.97
CA ALA A 59 -2.15 -3.57 7.59
C ALA A 59 -0.87 -3.89 8.37
N LYS A 60 -0.79 -5.09 8.97
CA LYS A 60 0.42 -5.59 9.64
C LYS A 60 1.57 -5.81 8.68
N ALA A 61 1.31 -6.51 7.57
CA ALA A 61 2.32 -6.75 6.54
C ALA A 61 2.83 -5.44 5.94
N GLN A 62 1.92 -4.51 5.58
CA GLN A 62 2.29 -3.20 5.06
C GLN A 62 3.07 -2.36 6.08
N ALA A 63 2.69 -2.38 7.36
CA ALA A 63 3.41 -1.70 8.43
C ALA A 63 4.83 -2.26 8.62
N ALA A 64 4.99 -3.59 8.54
CA ALA A 64 6.29 -4.25 8.60
C ALA A 64 7.18 -3.89 7.39
N LEU A 65 6.61 -3.97 6.19
CA LEU A 65 7.29 -3.63 4.94
C LEU A 65 7.80 -2.19 4.95
N ILE A 66 6.94 -1.22 5.27
CA ILE A 66 7.36 0.19 5.26
C ILE A 66 8.38 0.50 6.34
N THR A 67 8.26 -0.12 7.52
CA THR A 67 9.25 0.06 8.59
C THR A 67 10.62 -0.47 8.16
N LYS A 68 10.66 -1.66 7.55
CA LYS A 68 11.89 -2.23 7.00
C LYS A 68 12.48 -1.39 5.86
N MET A 69 11.66 -0.85 4.96
CA MET A 69 12.13 0.08 3.92
C MET A 69 12.79 1.32 4.53
N GLN A 70 12.25 1.86 5.62
CA GLN A 70 12.82 3.01 6.32
C GLN A 70 14.16 2.67 7.00
N ASP A 71 14.26 1.50 7.64
CA ASP A 71 15.51 1.05 8.27
C ASP A 71 16.64 0.83 7.25
N LEU A 72 16.28 0.44 6.03
CA LEU A 72 17.20 0.24 4.91
C LEU A 72 17.44 1.50 4.08
N GLU A 73 16.87 2.65 4.47
CA GLU A 73 16.98 3.93 3.77
C GLU A 73 16.62 3.83 2.27
N MET A 74 15.62 3.02 1.94
CA MET A 74 15.25 2.74 0.55
C MET A 74 14.44 3.84 -0.14
N LEU A 75 13.83 4.73 0.65
CA LEU A 75 12.87 5.72 0.17
C LEU A 75 13.54 7.07 -0.07
N ASP A 76 13.21 7.70 -1.19
CA ASP A 76 13.63 9.09 -1.43
C ASP A 76 12.81 10.10 -0.58
N GLU A 77 13.17 11.38 -0.69
CA GLU A 77 12.55 12.44 0.10
C GLU A 77 11.05 12.62 -0.20
N ASP A 78 10.66 12.49 -1.47
CA ASP A 78 9.27 12.68 -1.93
C ASP A 78 8.39 11.49 -1.51
N GLU A 79 8.91 10.27 -1.65
CA GLU A 79 8.30 9.03 -1.19
C GLU A 79 8.08 9.06 0.33
N LEU A 80 9.11 9.46 1.08
CA LEU A 80 9.04 9.57 2.54
C LEU A 80 8.07 10.68 2.96
N ALA A 81 8.00 11.79 2.22
CA ALA A 81 7.04 12.86 2.48
C ALA A 81 5.60 12.40 2.23
N ALA A 82 5.33 11.69 1.13
CA ALA A 82 4.02 11.10 0.84
C ALA A 82 3.60 10.09 1.94
N PHE A 83 4.51 9.21 2.34
CA PHE A 83 4.30 8.29 3.46
C PHE A 83 3.93 9.03 4.75
N LYS A 84 4.72 10.05 5.15
CA LYS A 84 4.48 10.83 6.37
C LYS A 84 3.12 11.53 6.34
N ARG A 85 2.68 12.05 5.18
CA ARG A 85 1.34 12.64 5.01
C ARG A 85 0.24 11.61 5.26
N GLY A 86 0.36 10.41 4.67
CA GLY A 86 -0.56 9.28 4.90
C GLY A 86 -0.61 8.86 6.37
N ARG A 87 0.56 8.63 6.98
CA ARG A 87 0.69 8.20 8.38
C ARG A 87 0.07 9.18 9.38
N ASN A 88 0.16 10.47 9.10
CA ASN A 88 -0.36 11.53 9.97
C ASN A 88 -1.82 11.89 9.66
N ALA A 89 -2.46 11.26 8.68
CA ALA A 89 -3.86 11.50 8.35
C ALA A 89 -4.77 11.14 9.54
N LYS A 90 -5.66 12.06 9.89
CA LYS A 90 -6.68 11.81 10.92
C LYS A 90 -7.84 11.07 10.26
N SER A 91 -8.00 9.79 10.57
CA SER A 91 -9.21 9.04 10.23
C SER A 91 -10.25 9.20 11.34
N HIS A 92 -11.51 9.39 10.98
CA HIS A 92 -12.64 9.40 11.92
C HIS A 92 -13.06 7.98 12.37
N THR A 93 -12.50 6.94 11.74
CA THR A 93 -12.83 5.54 12.05
C THR A 93 -11.56 4.68 12.06
N HIS A 94 -11.40 3.85 13.08
CA HIS A 94 -10.28 2.90 13.19
C HIS A 94 -10.84 1.49 13.37
N ALA A 95 -10.19 0.50 12.75
CA ALA A 95 -10.54 -0.90 12.95
C ALA A 95 -10.34 -1.29 14.42
N LYS A 96 -11.34 -1.91 15.05
CA LYS A 96 -11.32 -2.27 16.49
C LYS A 96 -10.18 -3.22 16.89
N ASN A 97 -9.59 -3.94 15.94
CA ASN A 97 -8.68 -5.07 16.19
C ASN A 97 -7.25 -4.85 15.70
N THR A 98 -6.86 -3.62 15.32
CA THR A 98 -5.51 -3.30 14.84
C THR A 98 -4.97 -2.13 15.64
N SER A 99 -3.68 -2.16 16.02
CA SER A 99 -3.11 -1.02 16.75
C SER A 99 -3.20 0.25 15.91
N ILE A 100 -3.47 1.39 16.57
CA ILE A 100 -3.54 2.70 15.90
C ILE A 100 -2.24 2.98 15.13
N ASN A 101 -1.10 2.52 15.64
CA ASN A 101 0.19 2.69 14.99
C ASN A 101 0.30 1.85 13.71
N THR A 102 -0.07 0.58 13.76
CA THR A 102 -0.11 -0.32 12.59
C THR A 102 -0.97 0.28 11.48
N TYR A 103 -2.17 0.76 11.82
CA TYR A 103 -3.07 1.41 10.87
C TYR A 103 -2.46 2.68 10.25
N LYS A 104 -1.80 3.52 11.04
CA LYS A 104 -1.14 4.72 10.52
C LYS A 104 0.01 4.36 9.57
N LEU A 105 0.83 3.37 9.92
CA LEU A 105 1.92 2.92 9.05
C LEU A 105 1.40 2.37 7.73
N SER A 106 0.37 1.52 7.77
CA SER A 106 -0.26 0.98 6.55
C SER A 106 -0.88 2.07 5.68
N THR A 107 -1.59 3.03 6.28
CA THR A 107 -2.17 4.17 5.55
C THR A 107 -1.06 5.03 4.90
N GLY A 108 0.09 5.17 5.57
CA GLY A 108 1.27 5.82 5.00
C GLY A 108 1.82 5.07 3.79
N PHE A 109 1.95 3.74 3.91
CA PHE A 109 2.40 2.87 2.82
C PHE A 109 1.49 3.00 1.59
N GLU A 110 0.17 2.90 1.78
CA GLU A 110 -0.81 3.06 0.71
C GLU A 110 -0.72 4.45 0.08
N ALA A 111 -0.62 5.51 0.89
CA ALA A 111 -0.51 6.88 0.37
C ALA A 111 0.73 7.09 -0.50
N MET A 112 1.85 6.46 -0.17
CA MET A 112 3.07 6.49 -0.98
C MET A 112 2.87 5.81 -2.34
N PHE A 113 2.25 4.64 -2.39
CA PHE A 113 1.95 3.95 -3.65
C PHE A 113 0.98 4.76 -4.54
N GLY A 114 -0.06 5.36 -3.95
CA GLY A 114 -0.99 6.22 -4.70
C GLY A 114 -0.33 7.51 -5.20
N TYR A 115 0.63 8.06 -4.45
CA TYR A 115 1.43 9.21 -4.87
C TYR A 115 2.27 8.89 -6.10
N LEU A 116 3.01 7.78 -6.06
CA LEU A 116 3.85 7.33 -7.17
C LEU A 116 3.03 7.03 -8.45
N ASP A 117 1.84 6.44 -8.29
CA ASP A 117 0.96 6.10 -9.41
C ASP A 117 0.48 7.35 -10.16
N LEU A 118 0.05 8.38 -9.43
CA LEU A 118 -0.38 9.65 -10.02
C LEU A 118 0.76 10.45 -10.65
N LEU A 119 2.01 10.25 -10.20
CA LEU A 119 3.20 10.77 -10.87
C LEU A 119 3.60 9.95 -12.11
N GLY A 120 2.95 8.81 -12.38
CA GLY A 120 3.30 7.90 -13.47
C GLY A 120 4.63 7.19 -13.26
N LYS A 121 5.11 7.06 -12.01
CA LYS A 121 6.41 6.46 -11.64
C LYS A 121 6.35 4.93 -11.65
N LYS A 122 5.93 4.36 -12.78
CA LYS A 122 5.61 2.93 -12.91
C LYS A 122 6.79 2.03 -12.57
N GLU A 123 7.98 2.33 -13.06
CA GLU A 123 9.18 1.52 -12.85
C GLU A 123 9.54 1.43 -11.36
N ARG A 124 9.35 2.53 -10.64
CA ARG A 124 9.59 2.59 -9.19
C ARG A 124 8.55 1.79 -8.41
N ILE A 125 7.28 1.84 -8.83
CA ILE A 125 6.23 0.99 -8.26
C ILE A 125 6.54 -0.49 -8.51
N ASP A 126 6.95 -0.86 -9.72
CA ASP A 126 7.33 -2.23 -10.07
C ASP A 126 8.49 -2.72 -9.17
N GLU A 127 9.50 -1.88 -8.92
CA GLU A 127 10.63 -2.15 -8.03
C GLU A 127 10.18 -2.37 -6.58
N LEU A 128 9.45 -1.42 -5.99
CA LEU A 128 9.00 -1.48 -4.60
C LEU A 128 8.04 -2.66 -4.37
N ALA A 129 7.10 -2.89 -5.29
CA ALA A 129 6.16 -4.00 -5.21
C ALA A 129 6.88 -5.36 -5.30
N LYS A 130 7.86 -5.49 -6.21
CA LYS A 130 8.70 -6.69 -6.28
C LYS A 130 9.47 -6.91 -4.98
N TRP A 131 10.08 -5.87 -4.43
CA TRP A 131 10.80 -5.97 -3.17
C TRP A 131 9.86 -6.42 -2.03
N CYS A 132 8.65 -5.85 -1.94
CA CYS A 132 7.66 -6.27 -0.95
C CYS A 132 7.31 -7.75 -1.07
N ILE A 133 7.05 -8.22 -2.29
CA ILE A 133 6.76 -9.64 -2.56
C ILE A 133 7.93 -10.50 -2.08
N ASP A 134 9.15 -10.18 -2.49
CA ASP A 134 10.35 -10.95 -2.12
C ASP A 134 10.54 -11.01 -0.59
N GLN A 135 10.28 -9.92 0.13
CA GLN A 135 10.37 -9.91 1.61
C GLN A 135 9.33 -10.82 2.26
N VAL A 136 8.10 -10.83 1.76
CA VAL A 136 7.04 -11.69 2.32
C VAL A 136 7.33 -13.17 2.02
N GLU A 137 7.75 -13.49 0.79
CA GLU A 137 8.07 -14.87 0.39
C GLU A 137 9.25 -15.47 1.16
N GLN A 138 10.26 -14.65 1.47
CA GLN A 138 11.49 -15.10 2.12
C GLN A 138 11.43 -15.08 3.66
N GLY A 139 10.29 -14.74 4.25
CA GLY A 139 10.18 -14.57 5.71
C GLY A 139 10.98 -13.35 6.22
N GLY A 140 11.24 -12.37 5.36
CA GLY A 140 12.03 -11.18 5.68
C GLY A 140 11.40 -10.25 6.73
N LEU A 141 10.19 -10.57 7.20
CA LEU A 141 9.42 -9.77 8.15
C LEU A 141 9.39 -10.35 9.57
N ASP A 142 10.09 -11.46 9.83
CA ASP A 142 10.04 -12.17 11.12
C ASP A 142 10.45 -11.29 12.32
N ASN A 143 11.33 -10.31 12.12
CA ASN A 143 11.76 -9.35 13.15
C ASN A 143 10.86 -8.10 13.26
N TYR A 144 9.81 -8.01 12.44
CA TYR A 144 8.94 -6.85 12.29
C TYR A 144 7.51 -7.20 12.71
N GLU A 145 7.32 -7.47 14.00
CA GLU A 145 6.03 -7.86 14.55
C GLU A 145 5.15 -6.64 14.91
N PHE A 146 3.94 -6.61 14.34
CA PHE A 146 2.94 -5.57 14.64
C PHE A 146 1.68 -6.15 15.29
N LYS A 147 1.24 -5.51 16.38
CA LYS A 147 0.00 -5.84 17.07
C LYS A 147 -1.25 -5.42 16.29
#